data_AF-W6NIL1-F1
#
_entry.id   AF-W6NIL1-F1
#
_cell.length_a   1.000
_cell.length_b   1.000
_cell.length_c   1.000
_cell.angle_alpha   90.00
_cell.angle_beta   90.00
_cell.angle_gamma   90.00
#
_symmetry.space_group_name_H-M   'P 1'
#
loop_
_entity.id
_entity.type
_entity.pdbx_description
1 polymer ?
#
loop_
_entity_poly.entity_id
_entity_poly.type
_entity_poly.pdbx_seq_one_letter_code
_entity_poly.pdbx_strand_id
1 'polypeptide(L)'
;MESDDLSKARFVKVYDYLEERAAQVADLLQVVDNSNLVSGEVTKGPRTAAQRLPRHMRRRAMAYDVRRFPKGLRNYAAPFLANTKHRKKPPSRYFRRRSRNLLLNYIRRQRKMVWLETHIWHAKRFHIVDRWGYRLPDRSFQRNFRPCYRDSVRHCTVRDKSYLSCILISHSKQDELIAMLSPLCVNSASPTFAFKSGLDGRYEVSTLIYRPGQYPRGLIGPARFLWSKEGEMHQLAIWIHPSCRDQLLDLLKELLELSDEEQFEDDDDEKSTTVPHTVEEWRLSRLRVHTHNWTGKHGIQVQDLRDQLVRIRLYGPLSVSIVSDALK
;
A
#
# COMPACT_ATOMS: atom_id res chain seq x y z
N MET A 1 48.26 -55.13 43.09
CA MET A 1 47.01 -54.85 42.36
C MET A 1 45.91 -54.86 43.40
N GLU A 2 45.65 -53.70 44.01
CA GLU A 2 44.56 -53.55 44.97
C GLU A 2 43.26 -53.44 44.16
N SER A 3 42.35 -54.38 44.38
CA SER A 3 40.99 -54.33 43.85
C SER A 3 40.18 -53.38 44.73
N ASP A 4 39.91 -52.17 44.23
CA ASP A 4 39.02 -51.23 44.90
C ASP A 4 37.64 -51.87 45.13
N ASP A 5 37.22 -51.91 46.39
CA ASP A 5 35.97 -52.49 46.86
C ASP A 5 34.80 -51.56 46.47
N LEU A 6 34.24 -51.81 45.28
CA LEU A 6 33.14 -51.05 44.67
C LEU A 6 31.78 -51.20 45.40
N SER A 7 31.73 -51.91 46.52
CA SER A 7 30.50 -52.18 47.29
C SER A 7 29.83 -50.94 47.89
N LYS A 8 30.59 -49.84 48.08
CA LYS A 8 30.06 -48.54 48.54
C LYS A 8 29.77 -47.55 47.41
N ALA A 9 30.00 -47.91 46.15
CA ALA A 9 29.75 -47.02 45.03
C ALA A 9 28.23 -46.91 44.77
N ARG A 10 27.69 -45.69 44.86
CA ARG A 10 26.29 -45.40 44.48
C ARG A 10 26.18 -45.42 42.96
N PHE A 11 25.74 -46.53 42.39
CA PHE A 11 25.50 -46.64 40.96
C PHE A 11 24.15 -46.04 40.58
N VAL A 12 24.16 -45.08 39.66
CA VAL A 12 22.93 -44.57 39.04
C VAL A 12 22.63 -45.45 37.82
N LYS A 13 21.44 -46.05 37.79
CA LYS A 13 20.92 -46.68 36.57
C LYS A 13 20.58 -45.58 35.57
N VAL A 14 21.50 -45.36 34.64
CA VAL A 14 21.43 -44.25 33.68
C VAL A 14 20.15 -44.31 32.84
N TYR A 15 19.68 -45.50 32.49
CA TYR A 15 18.46 -45.69 31.69
C TYR A 15 17.23 -45.16 32.43
N ASP A 16 16.95 -45.70 33.63
CA ASP A 16 15.82 -45.30 34.47
C ASP A 16 15.86 -43.79 34.79
N TYR A 17 17.06 -43.27 35.12
CA TYR A 17 17.26 -41.85 35.42
C TYR A 17 16.96 -40.93 34.22
N LEU A 18 17.29 -41.38 33.00
CA LEU A 18 17.01 -40.66 31.76
C LEU A 18 15.53 -40.75 31.38
N GLU A 19 14.89 -41.91 31.58
CA GLU A 19 13.48 -42.11 31.26
C GLU A 19 12.59 -41.18 32.10
N GLU A 20 12.86 -41.07 33.40
CA GLU A 20 12.16 -40.13 34.30
C GLU A 20 12.30 -38.66 33.87
N ARG A 21 13.44 -38.31 33.27
CA ARG A 21 13.78 -36.93 32.88
C ARG A 21 13.55 -36.64 31.40
N ALA A 22 13.18 -37.63 30.60
CA ALA A 22 13.01 -37.47 29.17
C ALA A 22 11.96 -36.41 28.83
N ALA A 23 10.84 -36.37 29.57
CA ALA A 23 9.81 -35.33 29.42
C ALA A 23 10.36 -33.94 29.74
N GLN A 24 11.11 -33.80 30.84
CA GLN A 24 11.71 -32.52 31.25
C GLN A 24 12.76 -32.03 30.24
N VAL A 25 13.59 -32.94 29.72
CA VAL A 25 14.57 -32.63 28.68
C VAL A 25 13.87 -32.24 27.38
N ALA A 26 12.78 -32.91 27.01
CA ALA A 26 11.99 -32.56 25.84
C ALA A 26 11.34 -31.17 25.96
N ASP A 27 10.77 -30.85 27.12
CA ASP A 27 10.20 -29.53 27.41
C ASP A 27 11.28 -28.44 27.37
N LEU A 28 12.44 -28.70 27.98
CA LEU A 28 13.57 -27.77 27.96
C LEU A 28 14.04 -27.51 26.53
N LEU A 29 14.22 -28.55 25.72
CA LEU A 29 14.57 -28.42 24.31
C LEU A 29 13.49 -27.64 23.56
N GLN A 30 12.21 -27.91 23.81
CA GLN A 30 11.10 -27.18 23.20
C GLN A 30 11.10 -25.69 23.56
N VAL A 31 11.40 -25.33 24.81
CA VAL A 31 11.48 -23.94 25.27
C VAL A 31 12.72 -23.26 24.68
N VAL A 32 13.90 -23.86 24.75
CA VAL A 32 15.14 -23.27 24.23
C VAL A 32 15.02 -23.06 22.72
N ASP A 33 14.46 -24.01 21.99
CA ASP A 33 14.34 -23.93 20.55
C ASP A 33 13.16 -23.07 20.09
N ASN A 34 12.00 -23.10 20.77
CA ASN A 34 10.78 -22.47 20.25
C ASN A 34 10.31 -21.24 21.03
N SER A 35 10.94 -20.86 22.14
CA SER A 35 10.59 -19.65 22.93
C SER A 35 10.51 -18.37 22.09
N ASN A 36 11.42 -18.22 21.12
CA ASN A 36 11.49 -17.04 20.26
C ASN A 36 10.67 -17.18 18.96
N LEU A 37 9.94 -18.29 18.77
CA LEU A 37 9.17 -18.56 17.56
C LEU A 37 7.68 -18.29 17.79
N VAL A 38 7.00 -17.78 16.76
CA VAL A 38 5.55 -17.56 16.80
C VAL A 38 4.84 -18.92 16.92
N SER A 39 3.73 -18.98 17.67
CA SER A 39 2.94 -20.19 17.84
C SER A 39 2.59 -20.85 16.49
N GLY A 40 2.95 -22.13 16.34
CA GLY A 40 2.83 -22.90 15.10
C GLY A 40 4.05 -22.90 14.18
N GLU A 41 5.06 -22.06 14.41
CA GLU A 41 6.39 -22.18 13.79
C GLU A 41 7.28 -23.15 14.59
N VAL A 42 6.84 -24.41 14.75
CA VAL A 42 7.68 -25.44 15.40
C VAL A 42 8.67 -26.00 14.38
N THR A 43 9.95 -26.10 14.73
CA THR A 43 10.94 -26.80 13.89
C THR A 43 11.61 -27.93 14.65
N LYS A 44 11.63 -29.12 14.04
CA LYS A 44 12.26 -30.34 14.58
C LYS A 44 13.67 -30.48 14.00
N GLY A 45 14.67 -30.79 14.84
CA GLY A 45 16.05 -31.12 14.44
C GLY A 45 17.10 -30.00 14.59
N PRO A 46 18.39 -30.31 14.34
CA PRO A 46 19.50 -29.37 14.53
C PRO A 46 19.42 -28.19 13.56
N ARG A 47 19.59 -26.98 14.08
CA ARG A 47 19.33 -25.72 13.37
C ARG A 47 20.61 -24.98 13.04
N THR A 48 20.69 -24.51 11.80
CA THR A 48 21.64 -23.45 11.45
C THR A 48 21.28 -22.15 12.16
N ALA A 49 22.26 -21.26 12.37
CA ALA A 49 22.02 -19.95 12.98
C ALA A 49 20.87 -19.16 12.30
N ALA A 50 20.70 -19.29 10.98
CA ALA A 50 19.61 -18.67 10.22
C ALA A 50 18.23 -19.28 10.50
N GLN A 51 18.16 -20.59 10.75
CA GLN A 51 16.91 -21.30 11.02
C GLN A 51 16.37 -21.05 12.44
N ARG A 52 17.20 -20.54 13.36
CA ARG A 52 16.74 -20.12 14.69
C ARG A 52 15.86 -18.86 14.67
N LEU A 53 15.91 -18.06 13.61
CA LEU A 53 15.06 -16.88 13.44
C LEU A 53 13.63 -17.26 13.01
N PRO A 54 12.59 -16.47 13.37
CA PRO A 54 11.24 -16.62 12.82
C PRO A 54 11.22 -16.55 11.28
N ARG A 55 10.33 -17.32 10.62
CA ARG A 55 10.35 -17.46 9.15
C ARG A 55 10.23 -16.12 8.42
N HIS A 56 9.41 -15.21 8.93
CA HIS A 56 9.20 -13.88 8.34
C HIS A 56 10.44 -12.96 8.42
N MET A 57 11.34 -13.20 9.39
CA MET A 57 12.61 -12.47 9.54
C MET A 57 13.74 -13.04 8.68
N ARG A 58 13.67 -14.33 8.30
CA ARG A 58 14.73 -14.99 7.52
C ARG A 58 14.95 -14.31 6.17
N ARG A 59 16.22 -14.22 5.76
CA ARG A 59 16.64 -13.70 4.45
C ARG A 59 17.62 -14.67 3.82
N ARG A 60 17.45 -15.00 2.54
CA ARG A 60 18.39 -15.89 1.81
C ARG A 60 19.84 -15.38 1.83
N ALA A 61 20.01 -14.05 1.86
CA ALA A 61 21.33 -13.42 1.90
C ALA A 61 22.07 -13.63 3.24
N MET A 62 21.39 -14.04 4.33
CA MET A 62 22.02 -14.38 5.60
C MET A 62 23.02 -15.54 5.45
N ALA A 63 22.81 -16.42 4.48
CA ALA A 63 23.74 -17.50 4.19
C ALA A 63 25.11 -17.01 3.71
N TYR A 64 25.26 -15.75 3.30
CA TYR A 64 26.51 -15.20 2.73
C TYR A 64 27.02 -13.94 3.44
N ASP A 65 26.15 -13.21 4.14
CA ASP A 65 26.46 -11.90 4.73
C ASP A 65 25.92 -11.84 6.15
N VAL A 66 26.83 -11.85 7.12
CA VAL A 66 26.53 -11.78 8.56
C VAL A 66 25.70 -10.53 8.89
N ARG A 67 25.86 -9.42 8.14
CA ARG A 67 25.15 -8.16 8.41
C ARG A 67 23.63 -8.26 8.23
N ARG A 68 23.15 -9.31 7.54
CA ARG A 68 21.72 -9.57 7.37
C ARG A 68 21.06 -10.16 8.61
N PHE A 69 21.84 -10.63 9.58
CA PHE A 69 21.34 -11.00 10.90
C PHE A 69 21.08 -9.77 11.79
N PRO A 70 20.12 -9.87 12.73
CA PRO A 70 19.99 -8.92 13.83
C PRO A 70 21.32 -8.75 14.57
N LYS A 71 21.64 -7.53 15.03
CA LYS A 71 22.95 -7.19 15.61
C LYS A 71 23.42 -8.19 16.68
N GLY A 72 22.54 -8.55 17.63
CA GLY A 72 22.88 -9.48 18.72
C GLY A 72 23.21 -10.92 18.27
N LEU A 73 22.73 -11.35 17.11
CA LEU A 73 22.99 -12.70 16.59
C LEU A 73 24.19 -12.76 15.64
N ARG A 74 24.83 -11.63 15.33
CA ARG A 74 25.94 -11.58 14.37
C ARG A 74 27.16 -12.31 14.87
N ASN A 75 27.53 -12.12 16.13
CA ASN A 75 28.71 -12.77 16.73
C ASN A 75 28.53 -14.28 16.79
N TYR A 76 27.32 -14.74 17.12
CA TYR A 76 26.97 -16.15 17.07
C TYR A 76 27.01 -16.72 15.64
N ALA A 77 26.49 -16.00 14.65
CA ALA A 77 26.39 -16.47 13.27
C ALA A 77 27.71 -16.40 12.47
N ALA A 78 28.60 -15.45 12.80
CA ALA A 78 29.87 -15.21 12.11
C ALA A 78 30.77 -16.46 11.93
N PRO A 79 31.06 -17.26 12.98
CA PRO A 79 31.92 -18.43 12.83
C PRO A 79 31.32 -19.49 11.88
N PHE A 80 29.99 -19.68 11.93
CA PHE A 80 29.31 -20.61 11.03
C PHE A 80 29.40 -20.19 9.56
N LEU A 81 29.48 -18.87 9.28
CA LEU A 81 29.59 -18.32 7.93
C LEU A 81 31.04 -18.30 7.41
N ALA A 82 32.03 -18.13 8.29
CA ALA A 82 33.44 -18.19 7.91
C ALA A 82 33.80 -19.56 7.29
N ASN A 83 33.20 -20.63 7.81
CA ASN A 83 33.42 -21.99 7.34
C ASN A 83 32.69 -22.33 6.03
N THR A 84 31.77 -21.48 5.58
CA THR A 84 31.00 -21.74 4.36
C THR A 84 31.75 -21.30 3.10
N LYS A 85 32.10 -22.27 2.25
CA LYS A 85 32.68 -22.00 0.92
C LYS A 85 31.58 -21.54 -0.04
N HIS A 86 31.62 -20.29 -0.47
CA HIS A 86 30.67 -19.76 -1.45
C HIS A 86 31.33 -19.49 -2.80
N ARG A 87 30.60 -19.76 -3.89
CA ARG A 87 31.00 -19.37 -5.23
C ARG A 87 31.15 -17.84 -5.31
N LYS A 88 32.27 -17.36 -5.87
CA LYS A 88 32.50 -15.94 -6.16
C LYS A 88 31.33 -15.39 -6.97
N LYS A 89 30.65 -14.37 -6.44
CA LYS A 89 29.52 -13.73 -7.12
C LYS A 89 30.06 -12.77 -8.19
N PRO A 90 29.34 -12.60 -9.32
CA PRO A 90 29.65 -11.52 -10.25
C PRO A 90 29.51 -10.16 -9.53
N PRO A 91 30.16 -9.10 -10.05
CA PRO A 91 30.14 -7.78 -9.44
C PRO A 91 28.71 -7.33 -9.13
N SER A 92 28.58 -6.63 -7.99
CA SER A 92 27.29 -6.32 -7.38
C SER A 92 26.36 -5.59 -8.36
N ARG A 93 25.04 -5.76 -8.20
CA ARG A 93 24.06 -5.05 -9.03
C ARG A 93 24.25 -3.52 -8.95
N TYR A 94 24.73 -3.01 -7.82
CA TYR A 94 25.09 -1.60 -7.64
C TYR A 94 26.19 -1.17 -8.61
N PHE A 95 27.26 -1.96 -8.70
CA PHE A 95 28.35 -1.73 -9.66
C PHE A 95 27.87 -1.74 -11.12
N ARG A 96 26.90 -2.61 -11.46
CA ARG A 96 26.32 -2.69 -12.82
C ARG A 96 25.27 -1.62 -13.14
N ARG A 97 24.69 -0.94 -12.15
CA ARG A 97 23.60 0.03 -12.35
C ARG A 97 24.03 1.40 -11.83
N ARG A 98 24.56 2.25 -12.72
CA ARG A 98 24.79 3.68 -12.43
C ARG A 98 23.47 4.36 -12.03
N SER A 99 23.49 5.14 -10.95
CA SER A 99 22.30 5.78 -10.34
C SER A 99 21.56 6.71 -11.32
N ARG A 100 22.29 7.52 -12.10
CA ARG A 100 21.74 8.41 -13.12
C ARG A 100 20.89 7.66 -14.16
N ASN A 101 21.36 6.49 -14.61
CA ASN A 101 20.64 5.67 -15.59
C ASN A 101 19.40 5.00 -14.97
N LEU A 102 19.36 4.79 -13.66
CA LEU A 102 18.22 4.16 -13.00
C LEU A 102 16.99 5.08 -13.03
N LEU A 103 17.17 6.35 -12.74
CA LEU A 103 16.11 7.34 -12.79
C LEU A 103 15.57 7.51 -14.21
N LEU A 104 16.45 7.67 -15.20
CA LEU A 104 16.10 7.69 -16.63
C LEU A 104 15.25 6.47 -17.03
N ASN A 105 15.60 5.29 -16.53
CA ASN A 105 14.84 4.09 -16.78
C ASN A 105 13.46 4.10 -16.10
N TYR A 106 13.31 4.71 -14.91
CA TYR A 106 12.00 4.88 -14.27
C TYR A 106 11.10 5.80 -15.08
N ILE A 107 11.65 6.94 -15.50
CA ILE A 107 10.98 7.91 -16.38
C ILE A 107 10.46 7.22 -17.64
N ARG A 108 11.33 6.51 -18.37
CA ARG A 108 10.95 5.78 -19.58
C ARG A 108 9.84 4.76 -19.33
N ARG A 109 9.85 4.07 -18.18
CA ARG A 109 8.82 3.08 -17.81
C ARG A 109 7.51 3.72 -17.40
N GLN A 110 7.55 4.90 -16.79
CA GLN A 110 6.36 5.65 -16.37
C GLN A 110 5.60 6.28 -17.55
N ARG A 111 6.22 6.40 -18.73
CA ARG A 111 5.54 6.88 -19.95
C ARG A 111 4.36 6.00 -20.38
N LYS A 112 4.42 4.68 -20.11
CA LYS A 112 3.36 3.75 -20.53
C LYS A 112 2.18 3.74 -19.55
N MET A 113 2.47 3.82 -18.25
CA MET A 113 1.49 3.62 -17.17
C MET A 113 1.88 4.42 -15.94
N VAL A 114 0.87 4.88 -15.23
CA VAL A 114 1.04 5.66 -14.00
C VAL A 114 1.54 4.75 -12.88
N TRP A 115 2.54 5.23 -12.15
CA TRP A 115 3.06 4.60 -10.95
C TRP A 115 2.55 5.40 -9.76
N LEU A 116 1.97 4.72 -8.77
CA LEU A 116 1.68 5.34 -7.49
C LEU A 116 2.98 5.77 -6.80
N GLU A 117 2.90 6.73 -5.88
CA GLU A 117 4.06 7.17 -5.08
C GLU A 117 4.74 6.00 -4.34
N THR A 118 3.94 5.05 -3.86
CA THR A 118 4.43 3.87 -3.15
C THR A 118 4.90 2.73 -4.08
N HIS A 119 4.91 2.93 -5.41
CA HIS A 119 5.13 1.86 -6.39
C HIS A 119 6.46 1.14 -6.19
N ILE A 120 7.55 1.85 -5.91
CA ILE A 120 8.87 1.23 -5.70
C ILE A 120 8.85 0.32 -4.47
N TRP A 121 8.13 0.70 -3.41
CA TRP A 121 8.02 -0.10 -2.20
C TRP A 121 7.22 -1.38 -2.46
N HIS A 122 6.09 -1.24 -3.16
CA HIS A 122 5.22 -2.35 -3.54
C HIS A 122 5.88 -3.29 -4.54
N ALA A 123 6.55 -2.78 -5.58
CA ALA A 123 7.24 -3.59 -6.59
C ALA A 123 8.39 -4.44 -6.02
N LYS A 124 8.93 -4.07 -4.85
CA LYS A 124 9.92 -4.87 -4.12
C LYS A 124 9.32 -6.02 -3.31
N ARG A 125 8.02 -6.00 -3.01
CA ARG A 125 7.36 -6.90 -2.03
C ARG A 125 6.14 -7.64 -2.60
N PHE A 126 5.58 -7.16 -3.69
CA PHE A 126 4.36 -7.63 -4.32
C PHE A 126 4.59 -7.87 -5.81
N HIS A 127 3.81 -8.79 -6.37
CA HIS A 127 3.59 -8.88 -7.79
C HIS A 127 2.80 -7.66 -8.24
N ILE A 128 3.34 -6.93 -9.22
CA ILE A 128 2.70 -5.76 -9.82
C ILE A 128 1.95 -6.21 -11.08
N VAL A 129 0.72 -5.72 -11.24
CA VAL A 129 -0.13 -5.94 -12.40
C VAL A 129 -0.58 -4.60 -12.95
N ASP A 130 -0.71 -4.55 -14.27
CA ASP A 130 -1.12 -3.36 -15.00
C ASP A 130 -2.65 -3.37 -15.15
N ARG A 131 -3.35 -2.40 -14.55
CA ARG A 131 -4.83 -2.27 -14.60
C ARG A 131 -5.27 -0.81 -14.60
N TRP A 132 -6.26 -0.48 -15.43
CA TRP A 132 -6.91 0.86 -15.47
C TRP A 132 -5.93 2.02 -15.69
N GLY A 133 -4.86 1.81 -16.45
CA GLY A 133 -3.80 2.80 -16.68
C GLY A 133 -2.75 2.89 -15.56
N TYR A 134 -2.90 2.14 -14.47
CA TYR A 134 -2.00 2.13 -13.31
C TYR A 134 -1.23 0.81 -13.18
N ARG A 135 -0.04 0.87 -12.56
CA ARG A 135 0.71 -0.31 -12.13
C ARG A 135 0.48 -0.58 -10.64
N LEU A 136 -0.39 -1.54 -10.34
CA LEU A 136 -0.91 -1.79 -8.99
C LEU A 136 -0.34 -3.06 -8.36
N PRO A 137 -0.20 -3.11 -7.03
CA PRO A 137 0.12 -4.35 -6.32
C PRO A 137 -1.06 -5.32 -6.30
N ASP A 138 -0.84 -6.54 -6.80
CA ASP A 138 -1.83 -7.62 -6.83
C ASP A 138 -1.72 -8.53 -5.60
N ARG A 139 -0.58 -9.21 -5.44
CA ARG A 139 -0.34 -10.18 -4.35
C ARG A 139 1.06 -10.09 -3.78
N SER A 140 1.23 -10.35 -2.49
CA SER A 140 2.56 -10.36 -1.86
C SER A 140 3.40 -11.54 -2.36
N PHE A 141 4.72 -11.41 -2.37
CA PHE A 141 5.64 -12.55 -2.57
C PHE A 141 5.59 -13.57 -1.42
N GLN A 142 5.13 -13.15 -0.25
CA GLN A 142 4.93 -14.04 0.88
C GLN A 142 3.50 -14.59 0.86
N ARG A 143 3.33 -15.87 1.21
CA ARG A 143 2.01 -16.47 1.40
C ARG A 143 1.39 -15.94 2.70
N ASN A 144 0.69 -14.81 2.62
CA ASN A 144 0.19 -14.07 3.77
C ASN A 144 -1.34 -13.96 3.83
N PHE A 145 -2.11 -14.75 3.06
CA PHE A 145 -3.57 -14.68 3.07
C PHE A 145 -4.21 -14.81 4.48
N ARG A 146 -3.87 -15.88 5.22
CA ARG A 146 -4.37 -16.11 6.58
C ARG A 146 -3.87 -15.06 7.58
N PRO A 147 -2.56 -14.71 7.62
CA PRO A 147 -2.08 -13.60 8.42
C PRO A 147 -2.80 -12.27 8.14
N CYS A 148 -2.95 -11.87 6.87
CA CYS A 148 -3.65 -10.63 6.51
C CYS A 148 -5.09 -10.60 7.05
N TYR A 149 -5.82 -11.71 6.94
CA TYR A 149 -7.16 -11.81 7.51
C TYR A 149 -7.14 -11.66 9.03
N ARG A 150 -6.30 -12.44 9.72
CA ARG A 150 -6.16 -12.37 11.18
C ARG A 150 -5.77 -10.96 11.66
N ASP A 151 -4.84 -10.33 10.96
CA ASP A 151 -4.34 -9.01 11.29
C ASP A 151 -5.39 -7.94 11.00
N SER A 152 -6.25 -8.11 9.99
CA SER A 152 -7.38 -7.20 9.75
C SER A 152 -8.46 -7.26 10.83
N VAL A 153 -8.60 -8.39 11.53
CA VAL A 153 -9.59 -8.57 12.59
C VAL A 153 -9.01 -8.20 13.96
N ARG A 154 -7.76 -8.61 14.25
CA ARG A 154 -7.15 -8.48 15.59
C ARG A 154 -6.13 -7.36 15.71
N HIS A 155 -5.52 -6.95 14.60
CA HIS A 155 -4.40 -6.02 14.59
C HIS A 155 -4.69 -4.84 13.65
N CYS A 156 -3.78 -4.55 12.73
CA CYS A 156 -3.92 -3.52 11.72
C CYS A 156 -3.34 -4.01 10.39
N THR A 157 -4.01 -3.69 9.28
CA THR A 157 -3.48 -3.86 7.93
C THR A 157 -3.66 -2.58 7.12
N VAL A 158 -2.72 -2.33 6.21
CA VAL A 158 -2.68 -1.09 5.41
C VAL A 158 -2.84 -1.44 3.93
N ARG A 159 -3.67 -0.67 3.22
CA ARG A 159 -3.85 -0.77 1.77
C ARG A 159 -3.78 0.60 1.11
N ASP A 160 -2.95 0.68 0.10
CA ASP A 160 -2.90 1.85 -0.78
C ASP A 160 -4.11 1.86 -1.73
N LYS A 161 -4.85 2.97 -1.72
CA LYS A 161 -6.01 3.26 -2.58
C LYS A 161 -5.83 4.56 -3.37
N SER A 162 -4.60 5.04 -3.52
CA SER A 162 -4.29 6.31 -4.19
C SER A 162 -4.59 6.33 -5.69
N TYR A 163 -4.95 5.19 -6.28
CA TYR A 163 -5.44 5.12 -7.66
C TYR A 163 -6.87 5.64 -7.82
N LEU A 164 -7.61 5.87 -6.72
CA LEU A 164 -8.93 6.49 -6.78
C LEU A 164 -8.79 7.95 -7.21
N SER A 165 -9.59 8.35 -8.19
CA SER A 165 -9.61 9.72 -8.68
C SER A 165 -10.55 10.56 -7.82
N CYS A 166 -10.15 11.80 -7.55
CA CYS A 166 -10.95 12.77 -6.79
C CYS A 166 -11.35 13.92 -7.71
N ILE A 167 -12.64 14.14 -7.83
CA ILE A 167 -13.20 15.30 -8.53
C ILE A 167 -13.75 16.23 -7.45
N LEU A 168 -13.27 17.47 -7.44
CA LEU A 168 -13.74 18.50 -6.52
C LEU A 168 -14.68 19.43 -7.29
N ILE A 169 -15.88 19.68 -6.76
CA ILE A 169 -16.84 20.62 -7.33
C ILE A 169 -17.10 21.70 -6.28
N SER A 170 -16.80 22.95 -6.62
CA SER A 170 -16.98 24.11 -5.75
C SER A 170 -18.13 24.98 -6.27
N HIS A 171 -19.02 25.39 -5.37
CA HIS A 171 -20.09 26.34 -5.67
C HIS A 171 -20.46 27.19 -4.45
N SER A 172 -21.03 28.36 -4.67
CA SER A 172 -21.45 29.27 -3.59
C SER A 172 -22.68 28.78 -2.83
N LYS A 173 -23.61 28.07 -3.49
CA LYS A 173 -24.84 27.56 -2.88
C LYS A 173 -24.96 26.05 -2.97
N GLN A 174 -25.12 25.42 -1.82
CA GLN A 174 -25.23 23.96 -1.73
C GLN A 174 -26.49 23.41 -2.42
N ASP A 175 -27.63 24.09 -2.30
CA ASP A 175 -28.92 23.61 -2.83
C ASP A 175 -28.95 23.57 -4.37
N GLU A 176 -28.35 24.57 -5.02
CA GLU A 176 -28.23 24.61 -6.48
C GLU A 176 -27.36 23.46 -7.00
N LEU A 177 -26.24 23.17 -6.32
CA LEU A 177 -25.35 22.07 -6.68
C LEU A 177 -26.04 20.71 -6.52
N ILE A 178 -26.83 20.54 -5.47
CA ILE A 178 -27.65 19.34 -5.25
C ILE A 178 -28.70 19.19 -6.35
N ALA A 179 -29.39 20.28 -6.73
CA ALA A 179 -30.40 20.24 -7.78
C ALA A 179 -29.80 19.83 -9.13
N MET A 180 -28.64 20.38 -9.48
CA MET A 180 -27.92 20.05 -10.73
C MET A 180 -27.41 18.61 -10.77
N LEU A 181 -26.94 18.07 -9.64
CA LEU A 181 -26.45 16.69 -9.56
C LEU A 181 -27.54 15.65 -9.26
N SER A 182 -28.77 16.09 -8.99
CA SER A 182 -29.90 15.20 -8.71
C SER A 182 -30.16 14.16 -9.82
N PRO A 183 -29.99 14.44 -11.13
CA PRO A 183 -30.24 13.45 -12.17
C PRO A 183 -29.26 12.26 -12.16
N LEU A 184 -28.08 12.43 -11.54
CA LEU A 184 -27.04 11.40 -11.46
C LEU A 184 -27.33 10.34 -10.38
N CYS A 185 -28.20 10.67 -9.42
CA CYS A 185 -28.48 9.83 -8.27
C CYS A 185 -29.96 9.49 -8.18
N VAL A 186 -30.26 8.26 -7.78
CA VAL A 186 -31.64 7.78 -7.65
C VAL A 186 -31.93 7.51 -6.17
N ASN A 187 -32.91 8.23 -5.62
CA ASN A 187 -33.31 8.17 -4.21
C ASN A 187 -33.68 6.74 -3.74
N SER A 188 -34.21 5.90 -4.64
CA SER A 188 -34.64 4.52 -4.31
C SER A 188 -33.49 3.51 -4.21
N ALA A 189 -32.32 3.80 -4.80
CA ALA A 189 -31.23 2.83 -4.90
C ALA A 189 -30.08 3.11 -3.93
N SER A 190 -29.72 4.38 -3.73
CA SER A 190 -28.61 4.79 -2.88
C SER A 190 -28.84 6.18 -2.29
N PRO A 191 -28.19 6.54 -1.17
CA PRO A 191 -28.24 7.92 -0.69
C PRO A 191 -27.79 8.87 -1.81
N THR A 192 -28.39 10.05 -1.87
CA THR A 192 -28.07 11.07 -2.87
C THR A 192 -27.18 12.15 -2.28
N PHE A 193 -26.71 13.09 -3.10
CA PHE A 193 -25.92 14.23 -2.62
C PHE A 193 -26.70 15.11 -1.62
N ALA A 194 -28.04 15.03 -1.64
CA ALA A 194 -28.97 15.69 -0.71
C ALA A 194 -29.14 14.97 0.64
N PHE A 195 -28.35 13.93 0.93
CA PHE A 195 -28.54 13.14 2.15
C PHE A 195 -28.32 14.00 3.41
N LYS A 196 -29.41 14.28 4.15
CA LYS A 196 -29.45 15.24 5.27
C LYS A 196 -28.28 15.11 6.23
N SER A 197 -28.01 13.89 6.70
CA SER A 197 -26.96 13.65 7.69
C SER A 197 -25.54 13.82 7.12
N GLY A 198 -25.37 13.77 5.80
CA GLY A 198 -24.09 13.99 5.11
C GLY A 198 -23.80 15.44 4.71
N LEU A 199 -24.77 16.35 4.80
CA LEU A 199 -24.62 17.75 4.39
C LEU A 199 -23.58 18.50 5.25
N ASP A 200 -23.47 18.14 6.52
CA ASP A 200 -22.52 18.73 7.47
C ASP A 200 -21.04 18.40 7.16
N GLY A 201 -20.78 17.47 6.22
CA GLY A 201 -19.40 17.12 5.84
C GLY A 201 -18.63 16.27 6.85
N ARG A 202 -19.31 15.73 7.87
CA ARG A 202 -18.65 14.97 8.96
C ARG A 202 -18.19 13.58 8.55
N TYR A 203 -18.82 12.98 7.56
CA TYR A 203 -18.49 11.62 7.12
C TYR A 203 -18.70 11.43 5.62
N GLU A 204 -17.93 10.50 5.08
CA GLU A 204 -17.97 10.16 3.66
C GLU A 204 -19.11 9.16 3.38
N VAL A 205 -19.97 9.49 2.42
CA VAL A 205 -21.14 8.70 2.03
C VAL A 205 -20.85 7.94 0.75
N SER A 206 -21.26 6.68 0.66
CA SER A 206 -21.17 5.89 -0.58
C SER A 206 -22.45 5.96 -1.40
N THR A 207 -22.32 6.25 -2.68
CA THR A 207 -23.44 6.38 -3.64
C THR A 207 -23.20 5.60 -4.90
N LEU A 208 -24.26 5.41 -5.67
CA LEU A 208 -24.20 4.86 -7.02
C LEU A 208 -24.52 5.96 -8.01
N ILE A 209 -23.65 6.14 -9.00
CA ILE A 209 -23.84 7.14 -10.05
C ILE A 209 -24.42 6.46 -11.28
N TYR A 210 -25.51 7.02 -11.79
CA TYR A 210 -26.18 6.59 -13.01
C TYR A 210 -26.10 7.69 -14.07
N ARG A 211 -26.26 7.29 -15.33
CA ARG A 211 -26.55 8.25 -16.40
C ARG A 211 -27.94 8.87 -16.18
N PRO A 212 -28.12 10.16 -16.49
CA PRO A 212 -29.40 10.85 -16.33
C PRO A 212 -30.54 10.07 -17.03
N GLY A 213 -31.60 9.76 -16.28
CA GLY A 213 -32.81 9.12 -16.82
C GLY A 213 -32.68 7.64 -17.23
N GLN A 214 -31.54 6.98 -17.05
CA GLN A 214 -31.31 5.61 -17.54
C GLN A 214 -31.36 4.54 -16.43
N TYR A 215 -32.02 4.82 -15.32
CA TYR A 215 -32.21 3.83 -14.25
C TYR A 215 -33.17 2.72 -14.71
N PRO A 216 -32.87 1.41 -14.50
CA PRO A 216 -31.74 0.84 -13.75
C PRO A 216 -30.52 0.40 -14.59
N ARG A 217 -30.56 0.49 -15.93
CA ARG A 217 -29.53 -0.09 -16.81
C ARG A 217 -28.26 0.76 -16.99
N GLY A 218 -28.33 2.07 -16.74
CA GLY A 218 -27.24 3.03 -16.96
C GLY A 218 -26.31 3.26 -15.77
N LEU A 219 -25.92 2.21 -15.04
CA LEU A 219 -24.99 2.35 -13.90
C LEU A 219 -23.56 2.62 -14.39
N ILE A 220 -22.95 3.71 -13.90
CA ILE A 220 -21.55 4.05 -14.18
C ILE A 220 -20.64 3.34 -13.17
N GLY A 221 -20.99 3.46 -11.89
CA GLY A 221 -20.26 2.80 -10.82
C GLY A 221 -20.51 3.40 -9.44
N PRO A 222 -19.90 2.80 -8.41
CA PRO A 222 -19.94 3.32 -7.06
C PRO A 222 -19.00 4.52 -6.91
N ALA A 223 -19.49 5.57 -6.27
CA ALA A 223 -18.71 6.72 -5.86
C ALA A 223 -18.82 6.92 -4.36
N ARG A 224 -17.90 7.70 -3.80
CA ARG A 224 -17.98 8.13 -2.41
C ARG A 224 -17.84 9.64 -2.38
N PHE A 225 -18.78 10.33 -1.76
CA PHE A 225 -18.75 11.78 -1.70
C PHE A 225 -18.57 12.29 -0.27
N LEU A 226 -17.99 13.48 -0.15
CA LEU A 226 -17.81 14.22 1.09
C LEU A 226 -18.09 15.69 0.81
N TRP A 227 -18.95 16.29 1.62
CA TRP A 227 -19.13 17.74 1.63
C TRP A 227 -18.08 18.40 2.50
N SER A 228 -17.62 19.57 2.10
CA SER A 228 -16.77 20.46 2.87
C SER A 228 -17.24 21.90 2.67
N LYS A 229 -16.99 22.75 3.65
CA LYS A 229 -17.27 24.19 3.56
C LYS A 229 -15.97 24.95 3.79
N GLU A 230 -15.54 25.71 2.80
CA GLU A 230 -14.38 26.58 2.88
C GLU A 230 -14.85 28.02 2.72
N GLY A 231 -14.96 28.74 3.85
CA GLY A 231 -15.53 30.08 3.87
C GLY A 231 -17.00 30.11 3.41
N GLU A 232 -17.28 30.85 2.35
CA GLU A 232 -18.60 30.94 1.71
C GLU A 232 -18.80 29.92 0.58
N MET A 233 -17.75 29.17 0.20
CA MET A 233 -17.85 28.16 -0.85
C MET A 233 -18.12 26.78 -0.27
N HIS A 234 -19.10 26.10 -0.86
CA HIS A 234 -19.38 24.69 -0.60
C HIS A 234 -18.63 23.83 -1.61
N GLN A 235 -17.89 22.85 -1.10
CA GLN A 235 -17.09 21.92 -1.88
C GLN A 235 -17.66 20.51 -1.76
N LEU A 236 -17.82 19.84 -2.89
CA LEU A 236 -18.18 18.44 -2.99
C LEU A 236 -17.01 17.65 -3.56
N ALA A 237 -16.38 16.82 -2.73
CA ALA A 237 -15.33 15.91 -3.16
C ALA A 237 -15.92 14.54 -3.51
N ILE A 238 -15.78 14.10 -4.75
CA ILE A 238 -16.25 12.82 -5.26
C ILE A 238 -15.07 11.90 -5.55
N TRP A 239 -15.00 10.78 -4.85
CA TRP A 239 -14.05 9.70 -5.07
C TRP A 239 -14.65 8.63 -5.97
N ILE A 240 -13.99 8.36 -7.09
CA ILE A 240 -14.41 7.34 -8.04
C ILE A 240 -13.24 6.43 -8.45
N HIS A 241 -13.60 5.24 -8.93
CA HIS A 241 -12.65 4.32 -9.54
C HIS A 241 -12.17 4.84 -10.90
N PRO A 242 -10.87 4.71 -11.25
CA PRO A 242 -10.30 5.30 -12.48
C PRO A 242 -10.94 4.78 -13.77
N SER A 243 -11.50 3.56 -13.79
CA SER A 243 -12.21 3.04 -14.97
C SER A 243 -13.51 3.78 -15.30
N CYS A 244 -14.13 4.40 -14.29
CA CYS A 244 -15.41 5.08 -14.40
C CYS A 244 -15.25 6.61 -14.45
N ARG A 245 -14.03 7.10 -14.23
CA ARG A 245 -13.71 8.52 -14.15
C ARG A 245 -14.05 9.27 -15.43
N ASP A 246 -13.56 8.77 -16.56
CA ASP A 246 -13.71 9.48 -17.85
C ASP A 246 -15.19 9.64 -18.20
N GLN A 247 -15.98 8.57 -18.01
CA GLN A 247 -17.45 8.61 -18.20
C GLN A 247 -18.15 9.60 -17.26
N LEU A 248 -17.71 9.71 -16.01
CA LEU A 248 -18.28 10.68 -15.08
C LEU A 248 -17.90 12.12 -15.46
N LEU A 249 -16.65 12.35 -15.86
CA LEU A 249 -16.19 13.67 -16.29
C LEU A 249 -16.95 14.13 -17.54
N ASP A 250 -17.15 13.26 -18.52
CA ASP A 250 -17.93 13.59 -19.73
C ASP A 250 -19.37 13.99 -19.37
N LEU A 251 -20.02 13.27 -18.45
CA LEU A 251 -21.36 13.63 -17.98
C LEU A 251 -21.39 14.92 -17.17
N LEU A 252 -20.36 15.18 -16.37
CA LEU A 252 -20.26 16.45 -15.64
C LEU A 252 -20.06 17.61 -16.63
N LYS A 253 -19.28 17.42 -17.69
CA LYS A 253 -19.13 18.41 -18.77
C LYS A 253 -20.45 18.70 -19.47
N GLU A 254 -21.22 17.65 -19.78
CA GLU A 254 -22.55 17.80 -20.39
C GLU A 254 -23.57 18.47 -19.45
N LEU A 255 -23.62 18.07 -18.18
CA LEU A 255 -24.62 18.56 -17.22
C LEU A 255 -24.33 19.98 -16.71
N LEU A 256 -23.06 20.32 -16.53
CA LEU A 256 -22.64 21.61 -15.98
C LEU A 256 -22.24 22.62 -17.06
N GLU A 257 -22.29 22.20 -18.34
CA GLU A 257 -21.85 22.96 -19.51
C GLU A 257 -20.49 23.62 -19.26
N LEU A 258 -19.51 22.79 -18.93
CA LEU A 258 -18.17 23.23 -18.53
C LEU A 258 -17.40 23.82 -19.72
N SER A 259 -16.90 25.05 -19.57
CA SER A 259 -15.81 25.57 -20.37
C SER A 259 -14.47 25.18 -19.74
N ASP A 260 -13.53 24.72 -20.57
CA ASP A 260 -12.13 24.62 -20.16
C ASP A 260 -11.65 26.03 -19.80
N GLU A 261 -11.19 26.25 -18.57
CA GLU A 261 -10.33 27.40 -18.32
C GLU A 261 -9.03 27.09 -19.06
N GLU A 262 -8.87 27.64 -20.27
CA GLU A 262 -7.57 27.72 -20.92
C GLU A 262 -6.63 28.35 -19.89
N GLN A 263 -5.68 27.55 -19.41
CA GLN A 263 -4.56 28.11 -18.69
C GLN A 263 -3.90 29.07 -19.67
N PHE A 264 -3.95 30.37 -19.37
CA PHE A 264 -3.02 31.34 -19.90
C PHE A 264 -1.60 30.84 -19.55
N GLU A 265 -1.03 30.01 -20.41
CA GLU A 265 0.41 29.94 -20.56
C GLU A 265 0.77 31.02 -21.59
N ASP A 266 1.56 31.99 -21.14
CA ASP A 266 2.05 33.13 -21.90
C ASP A 266 2.54 32.71 -23.31
N ASP A 267 1.88 33.24 -24.34
CA ASP A 267 2.31 33.70 -25.68
C ASP A 267 3.66 33.27 -26.32
N ASP A 268 4.23 32.09 -26.03
CA ASP A 268 5.46 31.60 -26.70
C ASP A 268 5.38 30.13 -27.15
N ASP A 269 4.17 29.58 -27.30
CA ASP A 269 3.96 28.14 -27.54
C ASP A 269 3.56 27.76 -28.96
N GLU A 270 4.15 28.40 -29.98
CA GLU A 270 4.01 27.91 -31.37
C GLU A 270 4.93 26.71 -31.69
N LYS A 271 5.78 26.23 -30.75
CA LYS A 271 6.61 25.03 -30.96
C LYS A 271 6.97 24.28 -29.68
N SER A 272 6.06 23.48 -29.10
CA SER A 272 6.52 22.45 -28.14
C SER A 272 5.66 21.17 -28.00
N THR A 273 5.37 20.50 -29.12
CA THR A 273 5.34 19.01 -29.12
C THR A 273 6.76 18.44 -28.89
N THR A 274 7.52 18.95 -27.92
CA THR A 274 8.87 18.49 -27.61
C THR A 274 8.76 17.41 -26.54
N VAL A 275 8.93 16.16 -26.97
CA VAL A 275 9.17 15.06 -26.04
C VAL A 275 10.35 15.49 -25.15
N PRO A 276 10.19 15.57 -23.81
CA PRO A 276 11.23 16.12 -22.95
C PRO A 276 12.55 15.38 -23.18
N HIS A 277 13.57 16.15 -23.55
CA HIS A 277 14.87 15.63 -23.97
C HIS A 277 15.76 15.36 -22.75
N THR A 278 15.53 16.09 -21.65
CA THR A 278 16.26 15.89 -20.39
C THR A 278 15.41 15.30 -19.25
N VAL A 279 16.09 14.71 -18.27
CA VAL A 279 15.49 14.17 -17.03
C VAL A 279 14.83 15.26 -16.20
N GLU A 280 15.40 16.46 -16.26
CA GLU A 280 14.99 17.62 -15.46
C GLU A 280 13.76 18.27 -16.08
N GLU A 281 13.69 18.43 -17.40
CA GLU A 281 12.46 18.80 -18.12
C GLU A 281 11.32 17.82 -17.87
N TRP A 282 11.58 16.50 -17.94
CA TRP A 282 10.56 15.50 -17.62
C TRP A 282 10.12 15.54 -16.15
N ARG A 283 11.04 15.86 -15.23
CA ARG A 283 10.70 16.05 -13.81
C ARG A 283 9.86 17.30 -13.61
N LEU A 284 10.26 18.43 -14.19
CA LEU A 284 9.58 19.72 -14.05
C LEU A 284 8.17 19.68 -14.64
N SER A 285 8.01 19.12 -15.85
CA SER A 285 6.69 18.90 -16.48
C SER A 285 5.75 18.03 -15.64
N ARG A 286 6.28 17.06 -14.87
CA ARG A 286 5.48 16.16 -14.02
C ARG A 286 5.36 16.61 -12.56
N LEU A 287 6.23 17.53 -12.13
CA LEU A 287 6.12 18.26 -10.86
C LEU A 287 5.06 19.34 -10.94
N ARG A 288 4.78 19.86 -12.15
CA ARG A 288 3.54 20.60 -12.42
C ARG A 288 2.38 19.62 -12.31
N VAL A 289 1.76 19.64 -11.14
CA VAL A 289 0.51 18.96 -10.87
C VAL A 289 -0.53 19.56 -11.82
N HIS A 290 -0.89 18.85 -12.88
CA HIS A 290 -1.90 19.32 -13.83
C HIS A 290 -3.28 19.15 -13.21
N THR A 291 -3.73 20.14 -12.44
CA THR A 291 -5.14 20.33 -12.10
C THR A 291 -5.85 20.79 -13.36
N HIS A 292 -6.75 19.96 -13.90
CA HIS A 292 -7.65 20.43 -14.92
C HIS A 292 -8.80 21.12 -14.20
N ASN A 293 -8.91 22.43 -14.44
CA ASN A 293 -9.93 23.27 -13.87
C ASN A 293 -10.93 23.61 -14.96
N TRP A 294 -12.21 23.43 -14.64
CA TRP A 294 -13.31 23.79 -15.50
C TRP A 294 -14.21 24.77 -14.78
N THR A 295 -14.70 25.76 -15.52
CA THR A 295 -15.77 26.64 -15.05
C THR A 295 -17.05 26.32 -15.78
N GLY A 296 -18.13 26.11 -15.04
CA GLY A 296 -19.46 25.88 -15.57
C GLY A 296 -20.35 27.12 -15.46
N LYS A 297 -21.55 27.00 -16.03
CA LYS A 297 -22.62 27.98 -15.81
C LYS A 297 -22.89 28.16 -14.31
N HIS A 298 -23.34 29.36 -13.93
CA HIS A 298 -23.60 29.75 -12.54
C HIS A 298 -22.37 29.86 -11.63
N GLY A 299 -21.14 29.85 -12.18
CA GLY A 299 -19.92 30.02 -11.39
C GLY A 299 -19.44 28.75 -10.68
N ILE A 300 -19.88 27.58 -11.14
CA ILE A 300 -19.44 26.28 -10.62
C ILE A 300 -18.01 26.03 -11.09
N GLN A 301 -17.12 25.66 -10.17
CA GLN A 301 -15.75 25.25 -10.51
C GLN A 301 -15.61 23.75 -10.31
N VAL A 302 -15.10 23.03 -11.31
CA VAL A 302 -14.78 21.61 -11.23
C VAL A 302 -13.28 21.43 -11.36
N GLN A 303 -12.65 20.69 -10.46
CA GLN A 303 -11.23 20.38 -10.50
C GLN A 303 -11.02 18.86 -10.51
N ASP A 304 -10.27 18.34 -11.49
CA ASP A 304 -9.77 16.95 -11.44
C ASP A 304 -8.46 16.91 -10.66
N LEU A 305 -8.50 16.38 -9.44
CA LEU A 305 -7.36 16.24 -8.54
C LEU A 305 -6.65 14.89 -8.74
N ARG A 306 -6.58 14.42 -9.99
CA ARG A 306 -5.96 13.14 -10.35
C ARG A 306 -4.50 13.08 -9.91
N ASP A 307 -4.15 12.00 -9.22
CA ASP A 307 -2.78 11.68 -8.79
C ASP A 307 -2.14 12.75 -7.85
N GLN A 308 -2.93 13.69 -7.32
CA GLN A 308 -2.46 14.73 -6.38
C GLN A 308 -2.66 14.30 -4.94
N LEU A 309 -3.75 13.58 -4.68
CA LEU A 309 -4.12 13.12 -3.36
C LEU A 309 -3.75 11.65 -3.17
N VAL A 310 -3.04 11.39 -2.08
CA VAL A 310 -2.68 10.02 -1.66
C VAL A 310 -3.74 9.53 -0.68
N ARG A 311 -4.32 8.37 -0.97
CA ARG A 311 -5.37 7.78 -0.14
C ARG A 311 -4.94 6.41 0.35
N ILE A 312 -4.69 6.31 1.65
CA ILE A 312 -4.33 5.05 2.32
C ILE A 312 -5.48 4.62 3.22
N ARG A 313 -5.90 3.35 3.10
CA ARG A 313 -6.91 2.76 3.97
C ARG A 313 -6.26 1.82 4.97
N LEU A 314 -6.59 2.03 6.23
CA LEU A 314 -6.22 1.15 7.33
C LEU A 314 -7.43 0.28 7.71
N TYR A 315 -7.18 -0.96 8.10
CA TYR A 315 -8.20 -1.89 8.59
C TYR A 315 -7.77 -2.49 9.91
N GLY A 316 -8.72 -2.71 10.82
CA GLY A 316 -8.53 -3.42 12.08
C GLY A 316 -8.58 -2.52 13.31
N PRO A 317 -8.82 -3.10 14.50
CA PRO A 317 -9.08 -2.33 15.72
C PRO A 317 -7.86 -1.52 16.20
N LEU A 318 -6.65 -2.01 15.95
CA LEU A 318 -5.42 -1.32 16.36
C LEU A 318 -4.99 -0.23 15.37
N SER A 319 -5.72 0.01 14.29
CA SER A 319 -5.31 1.01 13.30
C SER A 319 -5.34 2.42 13.88
N VAL A 320 -6.35 2.74 14.68
CA VAL A 320 -6.52 4.10 15.24
C VAL A 320 -5.42 4.41 16.25
N SER A 321 -5.08 3.46 17.13
CA SER A 321 -4.00 3.64 18.11
C SER A 321 -2.65 3.84 17.42
N ILE A 322 -2.34 3.05 16.40
CA ILE A 322 -1.10 3.19 15.62
C ILE A 322 -1.02 4.55 14.92
N VAL A 323 -2.15 5.03 14.36
CA VAL A 323 -2.19 6.34 13.71
C VAL A 323 -1.99 7.45 14.74
N SER A 324 -2.65 7.38 15.89
CA SER A 324 -2.50 8.36 16.97
C SER A 324 -1.07 8.40 17.51
N ASP A 325 -0.37 7.27 17.55
CA ASP A 325 1.02 7.22 18.00
C ASP A 325 2.01 7.73 16.94
N ALA A 326 1.68 7.52 15.66
CA ALA A 326 2.54 7.87 14.53
C ALA A 326 2.37 9.34 14.06
N LEU A 327 1.16 9.88 14.15
CA LEU A 327 0.84 11.28 13.86
C LEU A 327 0.93 12.07 15.16
N LYS A 328 2.07 12.70 15.41
CA LYS A 328 2.30 13.61 16.53
C LYS A 328 2.56 15.01 16.05
#